data_AF-A0AAD6GVC8-F1
#
_entry.id   AF-A0AAD6GVC8-F1
#
_cell.length_a   1.000
_cell.length_b   1.000
_cell.length_c   1.000
_cell.angle_alpha   90.00
_cell.angle_beta   90.00
_cell.angle_gamma   90.00
#
_symmetry.space_group_name_H-M   'P 1'
#
loop_
_entity.id
_entity.type
_entity.pdbx_description
1 polymer ?
#
loop_
_entity_poly.entity_id
_entity_poly.type
_entity_poly.pdbx_seq_one_letter_code
_entity_poly.pdbx_strand_id
1 'polypeptide(L)'
;MISRHEADDHTLSTRGIHAYNVSRSVCGSLDPETIYRVDSSDKHLNHAVAPNLNQLVYATSHSVVCISRNSETLWQYDLEPRSTQRHLRDCSCVFSQDGTWVWVYRPDAMADRGPDILVVLRADTGQEVARTILGSVGEGAQLVLHPDGRHVLLDVGEGQDGVKMYRAAFTGESIDLHSYGWEDRVLIDVAPDGQSFMTVDHGRYDVAFHAFLSGEVVMRIPIEAFGHEYFGEDEAGMDWNGGFLNPDIAVATIAGEKDDKEWHRHYSIDLRTGTSCHRFEAYSRDNHDFEPLGDGTWIVSGPGGNAIRYGGSTDQDH
;
A
#
# COMPACT_ATOMS: atom_id res chain seq x y z
N MET A 1 -10.71 -0.26 -5.73
CA MET A 1 -10.21 -0.67 -7.06
C MET A 1 -8.80 -1.17 -6.90
N ILE A 2 -8.34 -2.09 -7.75
CA ILE A 2 -7.00 -2.67 -7.62
C ILE A 2 -6.32 -2.65 -8.98
N SER A 3 -5.04 -2.30 -8.98
CA SER A 3 -4.15 -2.42 -10.13
C SER A 3 -3.01 -3.36 -9.81
N ARG A 4 -2.67 -4.23 -10.76
CA ARG A 4 -1.51 -5.11 -10.65
C ARG A 4 -0.57 -4.88 -11.82
N HIS A 5 0.71 -5.02 -11.54
CA HIS A 5 1.78 -4.98 -12.51
C HIS A 5 2.05 -6.39 -13.03
N GLU A 6 2.07 -6.57 -14.35
CA GLU A 6 2.61 -7.78 -14.96
C GLU A 6 3.93 -7.42 -15.66
N ALA A 7 5.02 -8.10 -15.28
CA ALA A 7 6.29 -7.93 -15.95
C ALA A 7 6.24 -8.73 -17.26
N ASP A 8 5.83 -8.07 -18.34
CA ASP A 8 6.11 -8.58 -19.68
C ASP A 8 7.64 -8.63 -19.87
N ASP A 9 8.08 -9.73 -20.47
CA ASP A 9 9.43 -10.16 -20.83
C ASP A 9 10.53 -9.06 -20.83
N HIS A 10 11.69 -9.37 -20.27
CA HIS A 10 12.84 -8.48 -19.96
C HIS A 10 13.49 -7.74 -21.15
N THR A 11 12.81 -7.64 -22.29
CA THR A 11 13.33 -7.11 -23.56
C THR A 11 12.57 -5.88 -24.10
N LEU A 12 11.49 -5.42 -23.45
CA LEU A 12 10.74 -4.23 -23.89
C LEU A 12 10.64 -3.17 -22.77
N SER A 13 10.88 -1.88 -23.10
CA SER A 13 10.76 -0.74 -22.16
C SER A 13 9.31 -0.40 -21.77
N THR A 14 8.35 -1.08 -22.39
CA THR A 14 6.92 -0.85 -22.21
C THR A 14 6.33 -1.93 -21.31
N ARG A 15 5.70 -1.55 -20.20
CA ARG A 15 5.08 -2.47 -19.25
C ARG A 15 3.56 -2.32 -19.21
N GLY A 16 2.84 -3.41 -18.96
CA GLY A 16 1.40 -3.44 -18.80
C GLY A 16 0.97 -3.34 -17.34
N ILE A 17 0.11 -2.37 -17.02
CA ILE A 17 -0.57 -2.28 -15.72
C ILE A 17 -2.02 -2.69 -15.92
N HIS A 18 -2.42 -3.78 -15.27
CA HIS A 18 -3.74 -4.38 -15.37
C HIS A 18 -4.63 -3.82 -14.27
N ALA A 19 -5.72 -3.15 -14.64
CA ALA A 19 -6.66 -2.57 -13.69
C ALA A 19 -7.96 -3.37 -13.64
N TYR A 20 -8.38 -3.71 -12.42
CA TYR A 20 -9.52 -4.59 -12.17
C TYR A 20 -10.63 -3.83 -11.44
N ASN A 21 -11.87 -4.05 -11.88
CA ASN A 21 -13.03 -3.57 -11.17
C ASN A 21 -13.48 -4.58 -10.11
N VAL A 22 -13.02 -4.36 -8.88
CA VAL A 22 -13.27 -5.24 -7.73
C VAL A 22 -14.56 -4.92 -6.97
N SER A 23 -15.36 -3.95 -7.43
CA SER A 23 -16.68 -3.68 -6.83
C SER A 23 -17.70 -4.80 -7.06
N ARG A 24 -17.45 -5.68 -8.03
CA ARG A 24 -18.30 -6.83 -8.32
C ARG A 24 -17.92 -7.98 -7.39
N SER A 25 -18.82 -8.36 -6.48
CA SER A 25 -18.65 -9.48 -5.52
C SER A 25 -18.65 -10.88 -6.17
N VAL A 26 -17.91 -11.04 -7.26
CA VAL A 26 -17.80 -12.31 -8.00
C VAL A 26 -16.46 -12.94 -7.67
N CYS A 27 -16.49 -14.11 -7.05
CA CYS A 27 -15.29 -14.93 -6.82
C CYS A 27 -14.87 -15.64 -8.11
N GLY A 28 -13.57 -15.93 -8.23
CA GLY A 28 -12.95 -16.59 -9.38
C GLY A 28 -11.96 -15.69 -10.12
N SER A 29 -11.58 -16.13 -11.32
CA SER A 29 -10.69 -15.39 -12.21
C SER A 29 -11.31 -14.04 -12.60
N LEU A 30 -10.51 -12.97 -12.52
CA LEU A 30 -10.87 -11.64 -12.95
C LEU A 30 -10.16 -11.29 -14.26
N ASP A 31 -10.92 -10.75 -15.21
CA ASP A 31 -10.35 -10.12 -16.41
C ASP A 31 -10.05 -8.63 -16.11
N PRO A 32 -8.95 -8.09 -16.63
CA PRO A 32 -8.67 -6.66 -16.50
C PRO A 32 -9.74 -5.86 -17.27
N GLU A 33 -10.32 -4.86 -16.62
CA GLU A 33 -11.26 -3.94 -17.28
C GLU A 33 -10.50 -3.02 -18.27
N THR A 34 -9.22 -2.76 -17.97
CA THR A 34 -8.33 -2.01 -18.84
C THR A 34 -6.87 -2.36 -18.56
N ILE A 35 -6.03 -2.19 -19.58
CA ILE A 35 -4.58 -2.36 -19.51
C ILE A 35 -3.93 -1.05 -19.93
N TYR A 36 -3.16 -0.45 -19.04
CA TYR A 36 -2.36 0.75 -19.33
C TYR A 36 -0.95 0.34 -19.73
N ARG A 37 -0.43 0.99 -20.77
CA ARG A 37 0.97 0.82 -21.19
C ARG A 37 1.78 1.98 -20.65
N VAL A 38 2.81 1.66 -19.87
CA VAL A 38 3.73 2.63 -19.31
C VAL A 38 5.08 2.48 -19.98
N ASP A 39 5.66 3.59 -20.42
CA ASP A 39 7.04 3.65 -20.89
C ASP A 39 7.92 4.17 -19.74
N SER A 40 8.62 3.26 -19.08
CA SER A 40 9.55 3.58 -17.99
C SER A 40 10.64 2.53 -17.87
N SER A 41 11.87 3.00 -17.71
CA SER A 41 13.02 2.16 -17.38
C SER A 41 13.16 1.88 -15.88
N ASP A 42 12.36 2.53 -15.03
CA ASP A 42 12.48 2.41 -13.58
C ASP A 42 12.10 0.99 -13.14
N LYS A 43 12.91 0.42 -12.24
CA LYS A 43 12.71 -0.96 -11.78
C LYS A 43 11.41 -1.09 -10.99
N HIS A 44 11.21 -0.19 -10.04
CA HIS A 44 10.00 -0.07 -9.24
C HIS A 44 9.17 1.09 -9.77
N LEU A 45 7.89 0.84 -9.97
CA LEU A 45 6.96 1.80 -10.55
C LEU A 45 5.72 1.89 -9.67
N ASN A 46 5.73 2.84 -8.74
CA ASN A 46 4.52 3.19 -8.01
C ASN A 46 3.51 3.80 -8.95
N HIS A 47 2.26 3.39 -8.79
CA HIS A 47 1.18 3.81 -9.65
C HIS A 47 -0.14 3.77 -8.90
N ALA A 48 -1.11 4.53 -9.40
CA ALA A 48 -2.48 4.47 -8.96
C ALA A 48 -3.42 4.64 -10.16
N VAL A 49 -4.56 3.96 -10.11
CA VAL A 49 -5.60 4.07 -11.12
C VAL A 49 -6.74 4.92 -10.59
N ALA A 50 -7.22 5.88 -11.39
CA ALA A 50 -8.34 6.73 -11.02
C ALA A 50 -9.59 5.88 -10.77
N PRO A 51 -10.46 6.19 -9.79
CA PRO A 51 -11.67 5.41 -9.44
C PRO A 51 -12.59 5.03 -10.61
N ASN A 52 -12.56 5.80 -11.70
CA ASN A 52 -13.37 5.59 -12.91
C ASN A 52 -12.65 4.82 -14.03
N LEU A 53 -11.41 4.35 -13.82
CA LEU A 53 -10.58 3.62 -14.79
C LEU A 53 -10.27 4.40 -16.08
N ASN A 54 -10.44 5.72 -16.10
CA ASN A 54 -10.15 6.52 -17.29
C ASN A 54 -8.70 7.01 -17.34
N GLN A 55 -8.00 6.97 -16.22
CA GLN A 55 -6.65 7.51 -16.08
C GLN A 55 -5.82 6.66 -15.10
N LEU A 56 -4.52 6.62 -15.34
CA LEU A 56 -3.51 6.06 -14.43
C LEU A 56 -2.45 7.13 -14.20
N VAL A 57 -2.04 7.30 -12.94
CA VAL A 57 -0.80 8.01 -12.61
C VAL A 57 0.28 7.01 -12.26
N TYR A 58 1.50 7.27 -12.68
CA TYR A 58 2.68 6.54 -12.24
C TYR A 58 3.80 7.51 -11.92
N ALA A 59 4.61 7.12 -10.93
CA ALA A 59 5.76 7.86 -10.50
C ALA A 59 7.02 7.26 -11.12
N THR A 60 7.91 8.13 -11.56
CA THR A 60 9.27 7.82 -11.96
C THR A 60 10.23 8.56 -11.03
N SER A 61 11.52 8.26 -11.18
CA SER A 61 12.64 8.95 -10.56
C SER A 61 12.61 10.48 -10.70
N HIS A 62 11.98 10.99 -11.77
CA HIS A 62 12.05 12.41 -12.16
C HIS A 62 10.70 13.07 -12.40
N SER A 63 9.61 12.32 -12.44
CA SER A 63 8.30 12.88 -12.77
C SER A 63 7.17 12.00 -12.28
N VAL A 64 6.00 12.59 -12.06
CA VAL A 64 4.72 11.88 -12.00
C VAL A 64 3.99 12.11 -13.31
N VAL A 65 3.60 11.02 -13.97
CA VAL A 65 2.98 11.07 -15.29
C VAL A 65 1.57 10.52 -15.19
N CYS A 66 0.61 11.24 -15.77
CA CYS A 66 -0.74 10.75 -15.94
C CYS A 66 -0.98 10.36 -17.39
N ILE A 67 -1.54 9.18 -17.59
CA ILE A 67 -1.93 8.66 -18.90
C ILE A 67 -3.42 8.33 -18.94
N SER A 68 -4.01 8.47 -20.12
CA SER A 68 -5.39 8.09 -20.39
C SER A 68 -5.55 6.57 -20.45
N ARG A 69 -6.79 6.11 -20.51
CA ARG A 69 -7.14 4.70 -20.78
C ARG A 69 -6.51 4.15 -22.07
N ASN A 70 -6.23 5.01 -23.05
CA ASN A 70 -5.56 4.64 -24.30
C ASN A 70 -4.02 4.72 -24.19
N SER A 71 -3.49 4.93 -22.99
CA SER A 71 -2.05 5.10 -22.71
C SER A 71 -1.42 6.34 -23.34
N GLU A 72 -2.21 7.39 -23.57
CA GLU A 72 -1.72 8.69 -24.02
C GLU A 72 -1.41 9.59 -22.82
N THR A 73 -0.25 10.24 -22.79
CA THR A 73 0.09 11.21 -21.75
C THR A 73 -0.89 12.37 -21.72
N LEU A 74 -1.55 12.56 -20.58
CA LEU A 74 -2.46 13.67 -20.32
C LEU A 74 -1.72 14.86 -19.73
N TRP A 75 -0.84 14.60 -18.76
CA TRP A 75 0.02 15.59 -18.14
C TRP A 75 1.23 14.94 -17.47
N GLN A 76 2.22 15.77 -17.14
CA GLN A 76 3.43 15.39 -16.41
C GLN A 76 3.74 16.45 -15.36
N TYR A 77 4.08 16.01 -14.16
CA TYR A 77 4.56 16.85 -13.06
C TYR A 77 6.03 16.52 -12.79
N ASP A 78 6.93 17.47 -13.07
CA ASP A 78 8.37 17.28 -12.93
C ASP A 78 8.84 17.39 -11.48
N LEU A 79 9.65 16.43 -11.04
CA LEU A 79 10.29 16.41 -9.73
C LEU A 79 11.61 17.18 -9.79
N GLU A 80 11.48 18.50 -9.75
CA GLU A 80 12.60 19.44 -9.76
C GLU A 80 13.13 19.76 -8.35
N PRO A 81 14.44 20.02 -8.21
CA PRO A 81 15.47 19.88 -9.25
C PRO A 81 15.67 18.40 -9.63
N ARG A 82 16.04 18.11 -10.88
CA ARG A 82 16.38 16.73 -11.25
C ARG A 82 17.51 16.19 -10.36
N SER A 83 17.23 15.11 -9.66
CA SER A 83 18.24 14.47 -8.83
C SER A 83 19.31 13.79 -9.69
N THR A 84 20.54 13.83 -9.19
CA THR A 84 21.69 13.13 -9.78
C THR A 84 22.04 11.85 -9.01
N GLN A 85 21.27 11.51 -7.97
CA GLN A 85 21.51 10.32 -7.16
C GLN A 85 21.26 9.06 -7.97
N ARG A 86 22.15 8.07 -7.82
CA ARG A 86 22.13 6.83 -8.60
C ARG A 86 21.01 5.88 -8.18
N HIS A 87 20.63 5.94 -6.90
CA HIS A 87 19.59 5.13 -6.30
C HIS A 87 18.49 6.07 -5.84
N LEU A 88 17.63 6.44 -6.78
CA LEU A 88 16.47 7.26 -6.44
C LEU A 88 15.44 6.42 -5.72
N ARG A 89 14.83 7.09 -4.76
CA ARG A 89 13.91 6.52 -3.79
C ARG A 89 12.48 6.71 -4.28
N ASP A 90 11.62 5.82 -3.86
CA ASP A 90 10.36 5.55 -4.53
C ASP A 90 9.35 6.66 -4.23
N CYS A 91 9.13 7.52 -5.22
CA CYS A 91 8.01 8.46 -5.23
C CYS A 91 6.71 7.66 -5.28
N SER A 92 5.72 8.03 -4.47
CA SER A 92 4.47 7.29 -4.34
C SER A 92 3.28 8.21 -4.59
N CYS A 93 2.21 7.65 -5.14
CA CYS A 93 1.03 8.44 -5.47
C CYS A 93 -0.27 7.66 -5.32
N VAL A 94 -1.36 8.38 -5.02
CA VAL A 94 -2.71 7.82 -4.94
C VAL A 94 -3.75 8.85 -5.37
N PHE A 95 -4.81 8.42 -6.06
CA PHE A 95 -5.96 9.28 -6.37
C PHE A 95 -6.82 9.48 -5.14
N SER A 96 -7.47 10.63 -4.99
CA SER A 96 -8.60 10.75 -4.06
C SER A 96 -9.75 9.82 -4.48
N GLN A 97 -10.63 9.48 -3.54
CA GLN A 97 -11.74 8.54 -3.77
C GLN A 97 -12.73 9.02 -4.85
N ASP A 98 -12.89 10.34 -5.02
CA ASP A 98 -13.70 10.96 -6.06
C ASP A 98 -12.94 11.14 -7.39
N GLY A 99 -11.63 10.85 -7.42
CA GLY A 99 -10.75 11.00 -8.56
C GLY A 99 -10.40 12.45 -8.92
N THR A 100 -10.72 13.42 -8.07
CA THR A 100 -10.46 14.85 -8.33
C THR A 100 -9.00 15.24 -8.10
N TRP A 101 -8.33 14.56 -7.16
CA TRP A 101 -6.99 14.90 -6.70
C TRP A 101 -6.04 13.72 -6.81
N VAL A 102 -4.76 14.03 -6.94
CA VAL A 102 -3.66 13.05 -6.83
C VAL A 102 -2.75 13.51 -5.70
N TRP A 103 -2.61 12.65 -4.70
CA TRP A 103 -1.63 12.81 -3.64
C TRP A 103 -0.29 12.23 -4.11
N VAL A 104 0.79 12.96 -3.87
CA VAL A 104 2.14 12.57 -4.26
C VAL A 104 3.10 12.79 -3.10
N TYR A 105 3.71 11.70 -2.62
CA TYR A 105 4.85 11.78 -1.71
C TYR A 105 6.15 11.91 -2.53
N ARG A 106 6.98 12.88 -2.17
CA ARG A 106 8.29 13.13 -2.77
C ARG A 106 9.39 12.87 -1.74
N PRO A 107 10.23 11.82 -1.93
CA PRO A 107 11.41 11.55 -1.11
C PRO A 107 12.56 12.50 -1.49
N ASP A 108 12.33 13.80 -1.35
CA ASP A 108 13.22 14.86 -1.81
C ASP A 108 14.49 14.96 -0.96
N ALA A 109 14.45 14.56 0.32
CA ALA A 109 15.60 14.62 1.22
C ALA A 109 16.76 13.75 0.74
N MET A 110 16.47 12.48 0.45
CA MET A 110 17.49 11.56 -0.08
C MET A 110 17.81 11.80 -1.55
N ALA A 111 16.95 12.52 -2.27
CA ALA A 111 17.17 12.89 -3.66
C ALA A 111 17.98 14.19 -3.85
N ASP A 112 18.48 14.81 -2.78
CA ASP A 112 19.19 16.12 -2.84
C ASP A 112 18.33 17.23 -3.48
N ARG A 113 17.03 17.22 -3.18
CA ARG A 113 16.04 18.19 -3.68
C ARG A 113 15.51 19.15 -2.61
N GLY A 114 15.87 18.94 -1.35
CA GLY A 114 15.29 19.65 -0.20
C GLY A 114 14.65 18.67 0.77
N PRO A 115 13.80 19.09 1.71
CA PRO A 115 13.12 18.18 2.61
C PRO A 115 12.08 17.33 1.86
N ASP A 116 11.70 16.18 2.40
CA ASP A 116 10.57 15.41 1.89
C ASP A 116 9.29 16.26 1.90
N ILE A 117 8.46 16.09 0.87
CA ILE A 117 7.20 16.84 0.75
C ILE A 117 6.04 15.94 0.33
N LEU A 118 4.86 16.28 0.83
CA LEU A 118 3.58 15.75 0.35
C LEU A 118 2.89 16.83 -0.49
N VAL A 119 2.43 16.45 -1.67
CA VAL A 119 1.85 17.36 -2.66
C VAL A 119 0.46 16.88 -3.07
N VAL A 120 -0.45 17.81 -3.30
CA VAL A 120 -1.75 17.56 -3.92
C VAL A 120 -1.77 18.20 -5.31
N LEU A 121 -2.01 17.36 -6.32
CA LEU A 121 -2.17 17.77 -7.71
C LEU A 121 -3.64 17.66 -8.13
N ARG A 122 -4.09 18.52 -9.03
CA ARG A 122 -5.34 18.32 -9.78
C ARG A 122 -5.20 17.10 -10.67
N ALA A 123 -6.13 16.16 -10.59
CA ALA A 123 -6.12 14.96 -11.43
C ALA A 123 -6.27 15.26 -12.93
N ASP A 124 -6.95 16.34 -13.30
CA ASP A 124 -7.22 16.69 -14.70
C ASP A 124 -6.03 17.34 -15.43
N THR A 125 -5.13 17.98 -14.70
CA THR A 125 -4.12 18.89 -15.26
C THR A 125 -2.72 18.65 -14.73
N GLY A 126 -2.57 17.90 -13.63
CA GLY A 126 -1.29 17.75 -12.93
C GLY A 126 -0.83 19.02 -12.21
N GLN A 127 -1.68 20.07 -12.18
CA GLN A 127 -1.34 21.31 -11.51
C GLN A 127 -1.30 21.10 -10.00
N GLU A 128 -0.20 21.49 -9.39
CA GLU A 128 -0.10 21.52 -7.94
C GLU A 128 -0.98 22.60 -7.32
N VAL A 129 -1.78 22.20 -6.32
CA VAL A 129 -2.68 23.10 -5.59
C VAL A 129 -2.32 23.25 -4.11
N ALA A 130 -1.61 22.29 -3.53
CA ALA A 130 -1.08 22.39 -2.17
C ALA A 130 0.16 21.52 -1.99
N ARG A 131 1.00 21.93 -1.03
CA ARG A 131 2.15 21.17 -0.57
C ARG A 131 2.36 21.35 0.93
N THR A 132 2.99 20.39 1.57
CA THR A 132 3.51 20.50 2.93
C THR A 132 4.85 19.79 3.05
N ILE A 133 5.71 20.29 3.93
CA ILE A 133 6.98 19.66 4.28
C ILE A 133 6.71 18.54 5.29
N LEU A 134 7.40 17.42 5.14
CA LEU A 134 7.41 16.30 6.07
C LEU A 134 8.68 16.37 6.93
N GLY A 135 8.58 15.89 8.16
CA GLY A 135 9.70 15.80 9.09
C GLY A 135 10.53 14.53 8.90
N SER A 136 10.64 14.02 7.68
CA SER A 136 11.28 12.75 7.32
C SER A 136 12.48 12.90 6.38
N VAL A 137 13.24 11.81 6.27
CA VAL A 137 14.29 11.55 5.29
C VAL A 137 14.05 10.13 4.72
N GLY A 138 13.01 10.01 3.90
CA GLY A 138 12.47 8.72 3.49
C GLY A 138 13.09 8.09 2.25
N GLU A 139 13.16 6.77 2.25
CA GLU A 139 13.45 5.90 1.11
C GLU A 139 12.22 5.55 0.26
N GLY A 140 11.04 5.86 0.77
CA GLY A 140 9.75 5.60 0.12
C GLY A 140 8.61 5.83 1.10
N ALA A 141 7.39 5.82 0.59
CA ALA A 141 6.19 5.93 1.42
C ALA A 141 5.07 5.06 0.86
N GLN A 142 4.29 4.45 1.75
CA GLN A 142 2.98 3.94 1.40
C GLN A 142 1.92 5.04 1.62
N LEU A 143 0.97 5.18 0.69
CA LEU A 143 -0.20 6.05 0.87
C LEU A 143 -1.47 5.21 0.84
N VAL A 144 -2.26 5.26 1.91
CA VAL A 144 -3.54 4.56 2.02
C VAL A 144 -4.66 5.59 2.20
N LEU A 145 -5.65 5.54 1.30
CA LEU A 145 -6.83 6.38 1.44
C LEU A 145 -7.68 5.91 2.60
N HIS A 146 -8.16 6.86 3.38
CA HIS A 146 -9.17 6.58 4.39
C HIS A 146 -10.57 6.47 3.74
N PRO A 147 -11.45 5.54 4.16
CA PRO A 147 -12.79 5.36 3.59
C PRO A 147 -13.72 6.57 3.66
N ASP A 148 -13.41 7.57 4.50
CA ASP A 148 -14.17 8.82 4.58
C ASP A 148 -13.96 9.76 3.38
N GLY A 149 -13.04 9.41 2.47
CA GLY A 149 -12.73 10.15 1.25
C GLY A 149 -12.02 11.48 1.48
N ARG A 150 -11.62 11.79 2.73
CA ARG A 150 -11.01 13.06 3.11
C ARG A 150 -9.56 12.91 3.52
N HIS A 151 -9.26 11.82 4.21
CA HIS A 151 -7.94 11.60 4.77
C HIS A 151 -7.11 10.63 3.93
N VAL A 152 -5.81 10.84 3.98
CA VAL A 152 -4.79 9.89 3.52
C VAL A 152 -3.88 9.61 4.69
N LEU A 153 -3.64 8.34 4.98
CA LEU A 153 -2.57 7.94 5.88
C LEU A 153 -1.35 7.64 5.03
N LEU A 154 -0.19 8.00 5.55
CA LEU A 154 1.07 7.62 4.94
C LEU A 154 2.09 7.24 6.00
N ASP A 155 2.82 6.16 5.71
CA ASP A 155 4.08 5.89 6.35
C ASP A 155 5.23 6.39 5.47
N VAL A 156 6.35 6.72 6.09
CA VAL A 156 7.59 7.06 5.39
C VAL A 156 8.69 6.22 6.00
N GLY A 157 9.16 5.23 5.24
CA GLY A 157 10.27 4.38 5.66
C GLY A 157 11.59 5.12 5.49
N GLU A 158 12.39 5.20 6.55
CA GLU A 158 13.71 5.85 6.58
C GLU A 158 14.84 4.80 6.56
N GLY A 159 14.58 3.66 5.91
CA GLY A 159 15.50 2.52 5.90
C GLY A 159 15.65 1.93 7.29
N GLN A 160 16.90 1.78 7.76
CA GLN A 160 17.16 1.22 9.10
C GLN A 160 16.86 2.21 10.24
N ASP A 161 16.66 3.50 9.93
CA ASP A 161 16.46 4.54 10.93
C ASP A 161 15.03 4.55 11.49
N GLY A 162 14.08 3.87 10.83
CA GLY A 162 12.72 3.71 11.31
C GLY A 162 11.66 4.08 10.28
N VAL A 163 10.44 4.33 10.76
CA VAL A 163 9.27 4.62 9.94
C VAL A 163 8.43 5.71 10.58
N LYS A 164 8.20 6.81 9.87
CA LYS A 164 7.39 7.94 10.35
C LYS A 164 5.96 7.85 9.85
N MET A 165 5.00 8.06 10.75
CA MET A 165 3.57 7.98 10.45
C MET A 165 2.87 9.34 10.45
N TYR A 166 2.06 9.55 9.41
CA TYR A 166 1.29 10.78 9.21
C TYR A 166 -0.16 10.50 8.80
N ARG A 167 -1.03 11.46 9.12
CA ARG A 167 -2.36 11.62 8.55
C ARG A 167 -2.43 12.98 7.88
N ALA A 168 -2.90 13.02 6.63
CA ALA A 168 -3.08 14.23 5.86
C ALA A 168 -4.55 14.40 5.44
N ALA A 169 -5.03 15.64 5.37
CA ALA A 169 -6.30 15.99 4.76
C ALA A 169 -6.14 17.24 3.89
N PHE A 170 -6.75 17.25 2.70
CA PHE A 170 -6.75 18.43 1.85
C PHE A 170 -7.92 19.34 2.22
N THR A 171 -7.62 20.60 2.54
CA THR A 171 -8.61 21.58 3.00
C THR A 171 -9.22 22.40 1.86
N GLY A 172 -8.78 22.18 0.62
CA GLY A 172 -9.10 22.99 -0.55
C GLY A 172 -8.05 24.05 -0.88
N GLU A 173 -7.24 24.46 0.11
CA GLU A 173 -6.17 25.45 -0.07
C GLU A 173 -4.82 24.95 0.47
N SER A 174 -4.83 24.06 1.46
CA SER A 174 -3.64 23.55 2.13
C SER A 174 -3.79 22.08 2.51
N ILE A 175 -2.70 21.47 2.98
CA ILE A 175 -2.72 20.15 3.58
C ILE A 175 -2.69 20.33 5.10
N ASP A 176 -3.73 19.84 5.78
CA ASP A 176 -3.71 19.65 7.23
C ASP A 176 -2.94 18.35 7.52
N LEU A 177 -1.76 18.48 8.11
CA LEU A 177 -0.85 17.37 8.38
C LEU A 177 -0.75 17.12 9.88
N HIS A 178 -1.04 15.90 10.28
CA HIS A 178 -0.84 15.41 11.63
C HIS A 178 0.21 14.31 11.64
N SER A 179 1.26 14.48 12.44
CA SER A 179 2.20 13.40 12.75
C SER A 179 1.75 12.67 14.01
N TYR A 180 1.77 11.35 13.98
CA TYR A 180 1.49 10.53 15.16
C TYR A 180 2.67 10.48 16.14
N GLY A 181 3.86 10.94 15.72
CA GLY A 181 5.07 10.97 16.54
C GLY A 181 5.72 9.60 16.78
N TRP A 182 5.34 8.59 16.00
CA TRP A 182 5.96 7.26 16.02
C TRP A 182 7.08 7.17 15.00
N GLU A 183 8.05 6.31 15.30
CA GLU A 183 9.25 6.08 14.47
C GLU A 183 9.44 4.57 14.16
N ASP A 184 8.51 3.72 14.57
CA ASP A 184 8.64 2.26 14.57
C ASP A 184 7.42 1.52 13.96
N ARG A 185 6.51 2.21 13.27
CA ARG A 185 5.25 1.61 12.78
C ARG A 185 5.10 1.74 11.28
N VAL A 186 5.04 0.60 10.59
CA VAL A 186 4.72 0.48 9.16
C VAL A 186 3.21 0.38 9.00
N LEU A 187 2.61 1.21 8.15
CA LEU A 187 1.18 1.17 7.86
C LEU A 187 0.87 -0.02 6.95
N ILE A 188 -0.05 -0.88 7.38
CA ILE A 188 -0.49 -2.01 6.56
C ILE A 188 -1.77 -1.66 5.82
N ASP A 189 -2.81 -1.25 6.56
CA ASP A 189 -4.15 -1.05 5.98
C ASP A 189 -5.04 -0.19 6.88
N VAL A 190 -6.16 0.28 6.34
CA VAL A 190 -7.20 1.02 7.06
C VAL A 190 -8.48 0.20 7.06
N ALA A 191 -9.13 0.07 8.23
CA ALA A 191 -10.35 -0.69 8.35
C ALA A 191 -11.45 -0.15 7.42
N PRO A 192 -12.29 -1.01 6.81
CA PRO A 192 -13.30 -0.58 5.85
C PRO A 192 -14.36 0.37 6.42
N ASP A 193 -14.58 0.33 7.74
CA ASP A 193 -15.48 1.23 8.47
C ASP A 193 -14.82 2.57 8.86
N GLY A 194 -13.52 2.73 8.59
CA GLY A 194 -12.72 3.91 8.90
C GLY A 194 -12.53 4.17 10.39
N GLN A 195 -12.79 3.20 11.27
CA GLN A 195 -12.63 3.40 12.72
C GLN A 195 -11.22 3.10 13.21
N SER A 196 -10.45 2.30 12.46
CA SER A 196 -9.11 1.91 12.85
C SER A 196 -8.17 1.71 11.67
N PHE A 197 -6.89 1.62 11.95
CA PHE A 197 -5.87 1.22 10.98
C PHE A 197 -4.88 0.25 11.61
N MET A 198 -4.30 -0.61 10.78
CA MET A 198 -3.37 -1.67 11.15
C MET A 198 -1.94 -1.24 10.87
N THR A 199 -1.06 -1.46 11.82
CA THR A 199 0.39 -1.29 11.64
C THR A 199 1.14 -2.55 12.06
N VAL A 200 2.35 -2.71 11.51
CA VAL A 200 3.32 -3.69 11.98
C VAL A 200 4.55 -2.95 12.48
N ASP A 201 5.13 -3.44 13.57
CA ASP A 201 6.37 -2.91 14.12
C ASP A 201 7.51 -3.00 13.07
N HIS A 202 8.33 -1.96 12.95
CA HIS A 202 9.46 -1.93 12.01
C HIS A 202 10.51 -3.00 12.37
N GLY A 203 10.68 -3.34 13.64
CA GLY A 203 11.46 -4.49 14.09
C GLY A 203 10.72 -5.82 13.98
N ARG A 204 9.53 -5.87 13.38
CA ARG A 204 8.74 -7.09 13.08
C ARG A 204 8.27 -7.87 14.32
N TYR A 205 8.16 -7.20 15.48
CA TYR A 205 7.80 -7.82 16.76
C TYR A 205 6.30 -8.05 16.96
N ASP A 206 5.47 -7.13 16.48
CA ASP A 206 4.03 -7.16 16.74
C ASP A 206 3.21 -6.52 15.61
N VAL A 207 1.93 -6.86 15.58
CA VAL A 207 0.90 -6.14 14.85
C VAL A 207 0.06 -5.32 15.83
N ALA A 208 -0.26 -4.08 15.47
CA ALA A 208 -1.06 -3.18 16.27
C ALA A 208 -2.24 -2.59 15.47
N PHE A 209 -3.35 -2.37 16.16
CA PHE A 209 -4.54 -1.71 15.65
C PHE A 209 -4.75 -0.42 16.41
N HIS A 210 -4.94 0.66 15.66
CA HIS A 210 -4.99 2.02 16.20
C HIS A 210 -6.34 2.64 15.92
N ALA A 211 -6.90 3.37 16.89
CA ALA A 211 -8.06 4.19 16.68
C ALA A 211 -7.74 5.28 15.65
N PHE A 212 -8.58 5.40 14.63
CA PHE A 212 -8.44 6.47 13.64
C PHE A 212 -8.62 7.84 14.33
N LEU A 213 -7.95 8.85 13.81
CA LEU A 213 -7.73 10.19 14.38
C LEU A 213 -6.77 10.28 15.57
N SER A 214 -6.98 9.52 16.65
CA SER A 214 -6.13 9.65 17.84
C SER A 214 -4.80 8.90 17.71
N GLY A 215 -4.78 7.81 16.95
CA GLY A 215 -3.65 6.89 16.87
C GLY A 215 -3.50 5.99 18.10
N GLU A 216 -4.38 6.10 19.11
CA GLU A 216 -4.31 5.29 20.32
C GLU A 216 -4.36 3.80 19.95
N VAL A 217 -3.46 3.01 20.53
CA VAL A 217 -3.44 1.56 20.33
C VAL A 217 -4.67 0.96 20.99
N VAL A 218 -5.56 0.41 20.17
CA VAL A 218 -6.76 -0.33 20.60
C VAL A 218 -6.39 -1.76 20.95
N MET A 219 -5.48 -2.35 20.17
CA MET A 219 -5.05 -3.74 20.33
C MET A 219 -3.63 -3.91 19.81
N ARG A 220 -2.85 -4.77 20.46
CA ARG A 220 -1.52 -5.18 20.03
C ARG A 220 -1.37 -6.67 20.23
N ILE A 221 -0.88 -7.37 19.22
CA ILE A 221 -0.71 -8.81 19.23
C ILE A 221 0.75 -9.12 18.89
N PRO A 222 1.53 -9.62 19.85
CA PRO A 222 2.93 -9.95 19.63
C PRO A 222 3.06 -11.26 18.83
N ILE A 223 4.20 -11.46 18.19
CA ILE A 223 4.46 -12.64 17.35
C ILE A 223 4.27 -13.98 18.08
N GLU A 224 4.55 -14.02 19.38
CA GLU A 224 4.41 -15.21 20.22
C GLU A 224 2.95 -15.66 20.35
N ALA A 225 1.97 -14.76 20.19
CA ALA A 225 0.55 -15.11 20.20
C ALA A 225 0.13 -15.96 18.98
N PHE A 226 1.00 -16.07 17.96
CA PHE A 226 0.83 -16.94 16.80
C PHE A 226 1.69 -18.20 16.88
N GLY A 227 2.39 -18.41 18.01
CA GLY A 227 3.23 -19.58 18.26
C GLY A 227 4.61 -19.54 17.61
N HIS A 228 5.13 -18.35 17.30
CA HIS A 228 6.49 -18.16 16.76
C HIS A 228 7.35 -17.36 17.74
N GLU A 229 8.64 -17.63 17.75
CA GLU A 229 9.62 -16.90 18.55
C GLU A 229 10.50 -16.06 17.63
N TYR A 230 10.67 -14.77 17.96
CA TYR A 230 11.49 -13.86 17.15
C TYR A 230 12.97 -14.27 17.12
N PHE A 231 13.48 -14.81 18.24
CA PHE A 231 14.87 -15.26 18.39
C PHE A 231 14.93 -16.78 18.61
N GLY A 232 14.63 -17.55 17.57
CA GLY A 232 14.62 -19.02 17.60
C GLY A 232 15.57 -19.66 16.58
N GLU A 233 15.53 -20.99 16.48
CA GLU A 233 16.23 -21.73 15.40
C GLU A 233 15.66 -21.42 14.01
N ASP A 234 14.39 -21.00 13.94
CA ASP A 234 13.74 -20.46 12.75
C ASP A 234 13.55 -18.94 12.98
N GLU A 235 14.27 -18.10 12.24
CA GLU A 235 14.13 -16.64 12.33
C GLU A 235 12.78 -16.24 11.73
N ALA A 236 11.79 -15.94 12.58
CA ALA A 236 10.43 -15.60 12.20
C ALA A 236 10.08 -14.18 12.66
N GLY A 237 9.38 -13.43 11.80
CA GLY A 237 8.96 -12.06 12.08
C GLY A 237 7.58 -11.78 11.51
N MET A 238 6.88 -10.80 12.10
CA MET A 238 5.73 -10.19 11.44
C MET A 238 6.19 -9.62 10.10
N ASP A 239 5.48 -9.93 9.04
CA ASP A 239 5.76 -9.37 7.74
C ASP A 239 4.99 -8.06 7.54
N TRP A 240 5.51 -7.16 6.70
CA TRP A 240 4.89 -5.87 6.43
C TRP A 240 3.80 -5.97 5.35
N ASN A 241 2.90 -6.94 5.51
CA ASN A 241 1.71 -7.11 4.67
C ASN A 241 0.58 -7.80 5.46
N GLY A 242 -0.62 -7.85 4.86
CA GLY A 242 -1.84 -8.29 5.50
C GLY A 242 -2.96 -7.29 5.23
N GLY A 243 -3.81 -7.06 6.22
CA GLY A 243 -4.84 -6.02 6.17
C GLY A 243 -6.20 -6.50 6.65
N PHE A 244 -7.23 -5.69 6.44
CA PHE A 244 -8.57 -5.96 6.91
C PHE A 244 -9.35 -6.77 5.87
N LEU A 245 -9.68 -8.02 6.21
CA LEU A 245 -10.58 -8.81 5.40
C LEU A 245 -12.00 -8.21 5.43
N ASN A 246 -12.41 -7.72 6.61
CA ASN A 246 -13.64 -6.97 6.86
C ASN A 246 -13.48 -6.18 8.19
N PRO A 247 -14.48 -5.41 8.65
CA PRO A 247 -14.36 -4.64 9.89
C PRO A 247 -14.11 -5.46 11.18
N ASP A 248 -14.46 -6.75 11.19
CA ASP A 248 -14.31 -7.62 12.37
C ASP A 248 -13.07 -8.53 12.29
N ILE A 249 -12.50 -8.74 11.08
CA ILE A 249 -11.42 -9.70 10.84
C ILE A 249 -10.27 -9.02 10.10
N ALA A 250 -9.10 -9.04 10.71
CA ALA A 250 -7.84 -8.71 10.06
C ALA A 250 -7.03 -9.97 9.74
N VAL A 251 -6.08 -9.85 8.82
CA VAL A 251 -5.11 -10.89 8.49
C VAL A 251 -3.71 -10.33 8.71
N ALA A 252 -2.91 -11.04 9.49
CA ALA A 252 -1.49 -10.77 9.65
C ALA A 252 -0.67 -11.87 8.96
N THR A 253 0.49 -11.50 8.45
CA THR A 253 1.43 -12.44 7.83
C THR A 253 2.65 -12.60 8.71
N ILE A 254 3.07 -13.85 8.91
CA ILE A 254 4.33 -14.19 9.54
C ILE A 254 5.21 -14.83 8.49
N ALA A 255 6.43 -14.33 8.35
CA ALA A 255 7.42 -14.85 7.43
C ALA A 255 8.73 -15.14 8.16
N GLY A 256 9.44 -16.15 7.68
CA GLY A 256 10.73 -16.54 8.25
C GLY A 256 11.53 -17.40 7.29
N GLU A 257 12.68 -17.86 7.77
CA GLU A 257 13.60 -18.71 7.01
C GLU A 257 13.94 -19.97 7.80
N LYS A 258 13.98 -21.12 7.11
CA LYS A 258 14.41 -22.40 7.68
C LYS A 258 15.15 -23.21 6.62
N ASP A 259 16.34 -23.72 6.95
CA ASP A 259 17.19 -24.50 6.03
C ASP A 259 17.42 -23.78 4.69
N ASP A 260 17.76 -22.48 4.73
CA ASP A 260 17.94 -21.58 3.58
C ASP A 260 16.69 -21.47 2.68
N LYS A 261 15.49 -21.70 3.24
CA LYS A 261 14.21 -21.58 2.54
C LYS A 261 13.29 -20.62 3.28
N GLU A 262 12.89 -19.58 2.57
CA GLU A 262 11.84 -18.66 3.00
C GLU A 262 10.49 -19.39 3.09
N TRP A 263 9.70 -19.01 4.09
CA TRP A 263 8.33 -19.45 4.26
C TRP A 263 7.47 -18.31 4.79
N HIS A 264 6.17 -18.37 4.50
CA HIS A 264 5.19 -17.42 5.03
C HIS A 264 3.89 -18.14 5.40
N ARG A 265 3.15 -17.55 6.35
CA ARG A 265 1.84 -18.02 6.81
C ARG A 265 0.97 -16.83 7.15
N HIS A 266 -0.30 -16.90 6.75
CA HIS A 266 -1.30 -15.91 7.11
C HIS A 266 -2.11 -16.41 8.31
N TYR A 267 -2.47 -15.49 9.20
CA TYR A 267 -3.30 -15.74 10.38
C TYR A 267 -4.44 -14.74 10.39
N SER A 268 -5.64 -15.23 10.65
CA SER A 268 -6.78 -14.36 10.88
C SER A 268 -6.75 -13.83 12.31
N ILE A 269 -7.33 -12.66 12.55
CA ILE A 269 -7.42 -12.03 13.87
C ILE A 269 -8.87 -11.57 14.03
N ASP A 270 -9.55 -12.06 15.06
CA ASP A 270 -10.87 -11.54 15.45
C ASP A 270 -10.67 -10.27 16.28
N LEU A 271 -11.02 -9.13 15.71
CA LEU A 271 -10.82 -7.82 16.30
C LEU A 271 -11.76 -7.54 17.48
N ARG A 272 -12.83 -8.33 17.65
CA ARG A 272 -13.77 -8.19 18.77
C ARG A 272 -13.19 -8.80 20.05
N THR A 273 -12.40 -9.86 19.90
CA THR A 273 -11.83 -10.61 21.04
C THR A 273 -10.33 -10.41 21.19
N GLY A 274 -9.65 -9.95 20.14
CA GLY A 274 -8.18 -9.87 20.07
C GLY A 274 -7.49 -11.23 20.08
N THR A 275 -8.24 -12.28 19.75
CA THR A 275 -7.70 -13.64 19.67
C THR A 275 -7.14 -13.86 18.27
N SER A 276 -5.90 -14.32 18.18
CA SER A 276 -5.36 -14.86 16.93
C SER A 276 -6.24 -16.04 16.51
N CYS A 277 -6.98 -15.83 15.43
CA CYS A 277 -7.78 -16.87 14.81
C CYS A 277 -6.85 -17.76 14.00
N HIS A 278 -7.33 -18.97 13.73
CA HIS A 278 -6.61 -20.03 13.06
C HIS A 278 -5.85 -19.57 11.79
N ARG A 279 -4.90 -20.42 11.37
CA ARG A 279 -4.19 -20.27 10.09
C ARG A 279 -5.19 -19.96 8.98
N PHE A 280 -4.92 -18.89 8.25
CA PHE A 280 -5.75 -18.40 7.16
C PHE A 280 -5.18 -18.92 5.83
N GLU A 281 -5.99 -19.66 5.08
CA GLU A 281 -5.59 -20.19 3.78
C GLU A 281 -5.83 -19.14 2.69
N ALA A 282 -4.83 -18.29 2.45
CA ALA A 282 -4.91 -17.21 1.46
C ALA A 282 -4.78 -17.71 0.00
N TYR A 283 -4.18 -18.88 -0.21
CA TYR A 283 -3.76 -19.38 -1.54
C TYR A 283 -2.77 -18.45 -2.27
N SER A 284 -1.99 -17.67 -1.51
CA SER A 284 -0.95 -16.78 -2.03
C SER A 284 0.28 -17.56 -2.52
N ARG A 285 0.95 -17.06 -3.56
CA ARG A 285 2.19 -17.67 -4.08
C ARG A 285 3.40 -17.32 -3.23
N ASP A 286 3.44 -16.10 -2.73
CA ASP A 286 4.44 -15.53 -1.84
C ASP A 286 3.75 -14.64 -0.79
N ASN A 287 4.53 -14.06 0.10
CA ASN A 287 4.06 -13.23 1.19
C ASN A 287 3.38 -11.92 0.74
N HIS A 288 3.73 -11.39 -0.44
CA HIS A 288 3.15 -10.15 -0.99
C HIS A 288 2.01 -10.41 -1.99
N ASP A 289 1.73 -11.67 -2.33
CA ASP A 289 0.65 -12.07 -3.23
C ASP A 289 -0.69 -12.27 -2.51
N PHE A 290 -1.05 -11.34 -1.62
CA PHE A 290 -2.29 -11.33 -0.87
C PHE A 290 -2.78 -9.89 -0.67
N GLU A 291 -4.02 -9.62 -1.09
CA GLU A 291 -4.61 -8.29 -1.00
C GLU A 291 -6.07 -8.37 -0.54
N PRO A 292 -6.36 -8.09 0.75
CA PRO A 292 -7.72 -8.10 1.26
C PRO A 292 -8.52 -6.91 0.71
N LEU A 293 -9.82 -7.10 0.48
CA LEU A 293 -10.69 -6.09 -0.13
C LEU A 293 -11.60 -5.37 0.87
N GLY A 294 -11.58 -5.77 2.13
CA GLY A 294 -12.45 -5.21 3.17
C GLY A 294 -13.92 -5.66 3.14
N ASP A 295 -14.31 -6.52 2.20
CA ASP A 295 -15.69 -7.01 2.03
C ASP A 295 -15.84 -8.53 2.27
N GLY A 296 -14.90 -9.13 3.00
CA GLY A 296 -14.85 -10.57 3.26
C GLY A 296 -14.12 -11.38 2.19
N THR A 297 -13.56 -10.70 1.18
CA THR A 297 -12.86 -11.32 0.05
C THR A 297 -11.44 -10.76 -0.11
N TRP A 298 -10.62 -11.46 -0.88
CA TRP A 298 -9.23 -11.08 -1.16
C TRP A 298 -8.85 -11.46 -2.58
N ILE A 299 -7.75 -10.88 -3.06
CA ILE A 299 -7.16 -11.17 -4.37
C ILE A 299 -5.75 -11.74 -4.21
N VAL A 300 -5.45 -12.74 -5.03
CA VAL A 300 -4.10 -13.27 -5.26
C VAL A 300 -3.85 -13.37 -6.77
N SER A 301 -2.61 -13.62 -7.16
CA SER A 301 -2.26 -13.83 -8.56
C SER A 301 -2.54 -15.27 -8.99
N GLY A 302 -3.19 -15.40 -10.13
CA GLY A 302 -3.42 -16.68 -10.79
C GLY A 302 -2.19 -17.21 -11.51
N PRO A 303 -2.19 -18.49 -11.90
CA PRO A 303 -1.08 -19.11 -12.63
C PRO A 303 -0.73 -18.43 -13.95
N GLY A 304 -1.70 -17.77 -14.58
CA GLY A 304 -1.54 -17.06 -15.86
C GLY A 304 -1.37 -15.54 -15.72
N GLY A 305 -1.02 -15.04 -14.53
CA GLY A 305 -0.82 -13.60 -14.27
C GLY A 305 -2.11 -12.80 -13.99
N ASN A 306 -3.27 -13.36 -14.32
CA ASN A 306 -4.58 -12.77 -14.01
C ASN A 306 -4.85 -12.73 -12.49
N ALA A 307 -5.61 -11.74 -12.01
CA ALA A 307 -6.07 -11.73 -10.63
C ALA A 307 -7.13 -12.82 -10.39
N ILE A 308 -7.11 -13.46 -9.22
CA ILE A 308 -8.16 -14.38 -8.76
C ILE A 308 -8.71 -13.85 -7.45
N ARG A 309 -10.04 -13.68 -7.39
CA ARG A 309 -10.75 -13.28 -6.18
C ARG A 309 -11.27 -14.51 -5.43
N TYR A 310 -10.95 -14.59 -4.16
CA TYR A 310 -11.46 -15.61 -3.24
C TYR A 310 -12.35 -14.96 -2.19
N GLY A 311 -13.32 -15.70 -1.66
CA GLY A 311 -14.18 -15.26 -0.59
C GLY A 311 -14.29 -16.32 0.50
N GLY A 312 -14.42 -15.88 1.74
CA GLY A 312 -14.69 -16.78 2.85
C GLY A 312 -16.16 -17.21 2.83
N SER A 313 -16.44 -18.50 2.68
CA SER A 313 -17.60 -19.07 3.35
C SER A 313 -17.27 -19.10 4.84
N THR A 314 -18.10 -18.48 5.69
CA THR A 314 -17.97 -18.61 7.15
C THR A 314 -18.24 -20.03 7.65
N ASP A 315 -18.50 -21.00 6.78
CA ASP A 315 -18.54 -22.42 7.15
C ASP A 315 -17.22 -23.11 6.79
N GLN A 316 -16.30 -23.16 7.77
CA GLN A 316 -15.42 -24.31 7.93
C GLN A 316 -15.44 -24.72 9.42
N ASP A 317 -16.51 -25.43 9.80
CA ASP A 317 -16.39 -26.50 10.79
C ASP A 317 -15.35 -27.49 10.26
N HIS A 318 -14.26 -27.72 11.00
CA HIS A 318 -13.63 -29.03 11.23
C HIS A 318 -12.58 -28.97 12.34
#